data_AF-A0A8E2JDJ1-F1
#
_entry.id   AF-A0A8E2JDJ1-F1
#
_cell.length_a   1.000
_cell.length_b   1.000
_cell.length_c   1.000
_cell.angle_alpha   90.00
_cell.angle_beta   90.00
_cell.angle_gamma   90.00
#
_symmetry.space_group_name_H-M   'P 1'
#
loop_
_entity.id
_entity.type
_entity.pdbx_description
1 polymer ?
#
loop_
_entity_poly.entity_id
_entity_poly.type
_entity_poly.pdbx_seq_one_letter_code
_entity_poly.pdbx_strand_id
1 'polypeptide(L)'
;MASPNTNPTHAPASAPAPPKFSAIINYEDPYVQPLILSALASALPPSSYTLITTPSQLPTPSVPLLQFLPYELLDFDHMLNHPTISLGNAYIIRKALIRKHYLSTTIANWVTKHPESVLKRHVKPAVDFELDYAEFLDEALVEAFELREGFQRNEGKEPQEREWWILKPSMSDRGQGIRLFSTEEELAAIFEEWEAEAPDSEDEDGDGVVGSGSEDVLQNDSTAASAMGKEKDYIITSHLRHFVAQPYIHPPLLLSPSPSSPAAPRKFHIRTYVLAVGALRVYVYKPMLALFAARAYTPPWECGNAPDDLRAHLTNTCLQDTGEREGSVSLFWSLPDSTPSLDTTSTPLSSPGAPKTDGAERAWKEIVWAQICAITAEIFEAAARDMMVHFQPLPNAFELFGLDFLVQRDPTNESLDAYLLEVNAFPDFKQTGVELQDLVGRLFKEVVEVSVKPFFLGVGGDSKEKVEVAGTENLKCVLDIDLGRR
;
A
#
# COMPACT_ATOMS: atom_id res chain seq x y z
N MET A 1 -68.02 29.50 43.76
CA MET A 1 -66.65 29.43 44.30
C MET A 1 -65.88 28.48 43.41
N ALA A 2 -64.79 28.97 42.83
CA ALA A 2 -64.10 28.41 41.67
C ALA A 2 -63.21 27.20 42.02
N SER A 3 -63.15 26.24 41.10
CA SER A 3 -62.21 25.11 41.11
C SER A 3 -60.77 25.60 40.83
N PRO A 4 -59.73 25.00 41.45
CA PRO A 4 -58.36 25.41 41.22
C PRO A 4 -57.84 24.87 39.88
N ASN A 5 -57.28 25.76 39.09
CA ASN A 5 -56.70 25.51 37.79
C ASN A 5 -55.25 25.01 37.98
N THR A 6 -54.97 23.74 37.69
CA THR A 6 -53.59 23.19 37.71
C THR A 6 -52.98 23.34 36.32
N ASN A 7 -52.13 24.35 36.14
CA ASN A 7 -51.26 24.46 34.98
C ASN A 7 -50.26 23.29 34.97
N PRO A 8 -50.04 22.60 33.84
CA PRO A 8 -48.94 21.65 33.72
C PRO A 8 -47.64 22.45 33.59
N THR A 9 -46.78 22.34 34.59
CA THR A 9 -45.38 22.77 34.51
C THR A 9 -44.70 22.00 33.38
N HIS A 10 -44.40 22.68 32.28
CA HIS A 10 -43.45 22.21 31.28
C HIS A 10 -42.11 21.93 31.98
N ALA A 11 -41.71 20.67 32.04
CA ALA A 11 -40.33 20.32 32.35
C ALA A 11 -39.43 20.97 31.28
N PRO A 12 -38.32 21.63 31.65
CA PRO A 12 -37.37 22.09 30.66
C PRO A 12 -36.85 20.86 29.91
N ALA A 13 -36.96 20.89 28.58
CA ALA A 13 -36.30 19.91 27.73
C ALA A 13 -34.83 19.84 28.16
N SER A 14 -34.36 18.66 28.58
CA SER A 14 -32.97 18.49 29.01
C SER A 14 -32.08 18.94 27.85
N ALA A 15 -31.20 19.91 28.10
CA ALA A 15 -30.18 20.28 27.13
C ALA A 15 -29.46 19.00 26.66
N PRO A 16 -29.20 18.84 25.36
CA PRO A 16 -28.46 17.68 24.86
C PRO A 16 -27.13 17.59 25.64
N ALA A 17 -26.81 16.39 26.13
CA ALA A 17 -25.55 16.15 26.83
C ALA A 17 -24.38 16.63 25.95
N PRO A 18 -23.35 17.26 26.53
CA PRO A 18 -22.22 17.75 25.75
C PRO A 18 -21.55 16.59 25.00
N PRO A 19 -21.02 16.85 23.78
CA PRO A 19 -20.33 15.85 22.99
C PRO A 19 -19.18 15.24 23.80
N LYS A 20 -18.95 13.94 23.63
CA LYS A 20 -17.88 13.24 24.36
C LYS A 20 -16.49 13.58 23.81
N PHE A 21 -16.40 13.92 22.53
CA PHE A 21 -15.15 14.32 21.88
C PHE A 21 -15.37 15.28 20.71
N SER A 22 -14.31 15.93 20.25
CA SER A 22 -14.27 16.76 19.04
C SER A 22 -13.56 16.04 17.92
N ALA A 23 -13.94 16.28 16.66
CA ALA A 23 -13.32 15.63 15.51
C ALA A 23 -13.00 16.63 14.40
N ILE A 24 -11.77 16.59 13.91
CA ILE A 24 -11.33 17.32 12.71
C ILE A 24 -11.19 16.29 11.59
N ILE A 25 -12.07 16.39 10.59
CA ILE A 25 -12.11 15.48 9.44
C ILE A 25 -11.90 16.30 8.17
N ASN A 26 -10.68 16.29 7.66
CA ASN A 26 -10.31 16.94 6.42
C ASN A 26 -9.20 16.14 5.75
N TYR A 27 -9.57 15.09 5.02
CA TYR A 27 -8.65 14.17 4.34
C TYR A 27 -8.12 14.73 3.00
N GLU A 28 -8.63 15.87 2.53
CA GLU A 28 -8.27 16.53 1.25
C GLU A 28 -8.45 15.67 -0.02
N ASP A 29 -9.21 14.58 0.07
CA ASP A 29 -9.57 13.76 -1.09
C ASP A 29 -11.10 13.77 -1.32
N PRO A 30 -11.59 14.29 -2.46
CA PRO A 30 -13.02 14.33 -2.79
C PRO A 30 -13.72 12.95 -2.83
N TYR A 31 -12.98 11.89 -3.12
CA TYR A 31 -13.48 10.52 -3.16
C TYR A 31 -13.65 9.92 -1.76
N VAL A 32 -12.66 10.16 -0.89
CA VAL A 32 -12.56 9.51 0.43
C VAL A 32 -13.28 10.31 1.52
N GLN A 33 -13.21 11.64 1.48
CA GLN A 33 -13.80 12.55 2.46
C GLN A 33 -15.28 12.22 2.79
N PRO A 34 -16.20 12.06 1.81
CA PRO A 34 -17.59 11.73 2.12
C PRO A 34 -17.75 10.34 2.73
N LEU A 35 -16.87 9.39 2.40
CA LEU A 35 -16.90 8.02 2.94
C LEU A 35 -16.52 8.00 4.43
N ILE A 36 -15.50 8.77 4.82
CA ILE A 36 -15.10 8.92 6.24
C ILE A 36 -16.23 9.54 7.06
N LEU A 37 -16.83 10.62 6.56
CA LEU A 37 -17.95 11.28 7.26
C LEU A 37 -19.16 10.37 7.41
N SER A 38 -19.50 9.62 6.36
CA SER A 38 -20.58 8.63 6.39
C SER A 38 -20.28 7.49 7.37
N ALA A 39 -19.04 7.00 7.40
CA ALA A 39 -18.60 5.97 8.34
C ALA A 39 -18.79 6.41 9.79
N LEU A 40 -18.31 7.62 10.15
CA LEU A 40 -18.48 8.21 11.49
C LEU A 40 -19.95 8.34 11.87
N ALA A 41 -20.77 8.90 10.98
CA ALA A 41 -22.20 9.08 11.22
C ALA A 41 -22.96 7.76 11.39
N SER A 42 -22.52 6.68 10.73
CA SER A 42 -23.16 5.36 10.82
C SER A 42 -22.74 4.57 12.06
N ALA A 43 -21.48 4.70 12.48
CA ALA A 43 -20.87 3.88 13.54
C ALA A 43 -20.99 4.52 14.93
N LEU A 44 -21.14 5.85 14.99
CA LEU A 44 -21.17 6.62 16.22
C LEU A 44 -22.51 7.35 16.42
N PRO A 45 -23.03 7.44 17.66
CA PRO A 45 -24.20 8.26 17.93
C PRO A 45 -23.96 9.74 17.59
N PRO A 46 -24.91 10.48 16.99
CA PRO A 46 -24.71 11.88 16.61
C PRO A 46 -24.36 12.82 17.78
N SER A 47 -24.78 12.48 19.00
CA SER A 47 -24.46 13.23 20.22
C SER A 47 -23.07 12.93 20.80
N SER A 48 -22.35 11.97 20.23
CA SER A 48 -21.06 11.53 20.78
C SER A 48 -19.88 12.41 20.36
N TYR A 49 -19.99 13.13 19.24
CA TYR A 49 -18.91 13.98 18.73
C TYR A 49 -19.40 15.31 18.19
N THR A 50 -18.48 16.27 18.05
CA THR A 50 -18.72 17.53 17.35
C THR A 50 -17.63 17.77 16.32
N LEU A 51 -18.03 18.07 15.09
CA LEU A 51 -17.11 18.42 14.02
C LEU A 51 -16.58 19.84 14.23
N ILE A 52 -15.26 19.96 14.20
CA ILE A 52 -14.53 21.22 14.24
C ILE A 52 -13.57 21.28 13.06
N THR A 53 -13.13 22.47 12.71
CA THR A 53 -12.24 22.71 11.56
C THR A 53 -10.80 22.97 11.96
N THR A 54 -10.58 23.53 13.15
CA THR A 54 -9.24 23.80 13.68
C THR A 54 -9.14 23.44 15.16
N PRO A 55 -7.95 23.07 15.66
CA PRO A 55 -7.75 22.80 17.09
C PRO A 55 -8.14 23.99 18.00
N SER A 56 -8.03 25.22 17.53
CA SER A 56 -8.40 26.44 18.27
C SER A 56 -9.90 26.52 18.62
N GLN A 57 -10.74 25.71 17.97
CA GLN A 57 -12.17 25.61 18.27
C GLN A 57 -12.46 24.63 19.42
N LEU A 58 -11.44 23.98 19.98
CA LEU A 58 -11.58 23.13 21.15
C LEU A 58 -12.09 23.96 22.34
N PRO A 59 -13.21 23.56 22.99
CA PRO A 59 -13.74 24.30 24.13
C PRO A 59 -12.75 24.40 25.29
N THR A 60 -11.96 23.34 25.50
CA THR A 60 -10.82 23.31 26.42
C THR A 60 -9.73 22.37 25.87
N PRO A 61 -8.45 22.57 26.23
CA PRO A 61 -7.35 21.67 25.82
C PRO A 61 -7.50 20.22 26.30
N SER A 62 -8.38 19.95 27.27
CA SER A 62 -8.65 18.62 27.82
C SER A 62 -9.74 17.85 27.08
N VAL A 63 -10.43 18.44 26.10
CA VAL A 63 -11.46 17.73 25.32
C VAL A 63 -10.79 16.69 24.42
N PRO A 64 -11.26 15.43 24.41
CA PRO A 64 -10.72 14.44 23.49
C PRO A 64 -10.90 14.85 22.03
N LEU A 65 -9.87 14.60 21.22
CA LEU A 65 -9.77 15.06 19.84
C LEU A 65 -9.46 13.89 18.91
N LEU A 66 -10.29 13.71 17.88
CA LEU A 66 -9.98 12.89 16.71
C LEU A 66 -9.41 13.77 15.59
N GLN A 67 -8.26 13.40 15.05
CA GLN A 67 -7.67 13.98 13.86
C GLN A 67 -7.68 12.94 12.74
N PHE A 68 -8.47 13.19 11.69
CA PHE A 68 -8.51 12.37 10.48
C PHE A 68 -8.14 13.25 9.28
N LEU A 69 -6.83 13.34 9.00
CA LEU A 69 -6.20 14.32 8.11
C LEU A 69 -5.14 13.65 7.23
N PRO A 70 -4.67 14.31 6.14
CA PRO A 70 -3.42 13.96 5.48
C PRO A 70 -2.26 14.01 6.48
N TYR A 71 -1.22 13.24 6.19
CA TYR A 71 -0.06 13.11 7.08
C TYR A 71 0.56 14.47 7.45
N GLU A 72 0.74 15.37 6.48
CA GLU A 72 1.38 16.68 6.68
C GLU A 72 0.55 17.66 7.52
N LEU A 73 -0.75 17.41 7.68
CA LEU A 73 -1.68 18.28 8.42
C LEU A 73 -1.98 17.77 9.84
N LEU A 74 -1.48 16.59 10.20
CA LEU A 74 -1.65 16.04 11.55
C LEU A 74 -0.82 16.84 12.57
N ASP A 75 -1.47 17.25 13.66
CA ASP A 75 -0.79 17.85 14.80
C ASP A 75 -0.20 16.74 15.69
N PHE A 76 0.99 16.28 15.29
CA PHE A 76 1.73 15.25 16.03
C PHE A 76 2.20 15.73 17.39
N ASP A 77 2.47 17.02 17.56
CA ASP A 77 2.86 17.59 18.85
C ASP A 77 1.72 17.48 19.85
N HIS A 78 0.48 17.79 19.43
CA HIS A 78 -0.70 17.57 20.26
C HIS A 78 -0.89 16.08 20.58
N MET A 79 -0.69 15.18 19.60
CA MET A 79 -0.78 13.73 19.84
C MET A 79 0.23 13.23 20.87
N LEU A 80 1.47 13.72 20.83
CA LEU A 80 2.53 13.31 21.76
C LEU A 80 2.32 13.88 23.16
N ASN A 81 1.81 15.11 23.28
CA ASN A 81 1.53 15.76 24.56
C ASN A 81 0.23 15.26 25.22
N HIS A 82 -0.68 14.68 24.44
CA HIS A 82 -2.02 14.28 24.90
C HIS A 82 -2.39 12.83 24.51
N PRO A 83 -1.59 11.82 24.91
CA PRO A 83 -1.74 10.45 24.42
C PRO A 83 -3.06 9.77 24.82
N THR A 84 -3.71 10.18 25.91
CA THR A 84 -4.97 9.55 26.34
C THR A 84 -6.22 10.18 25.73
N ILE A 85 -6.10 11.34 25.07
CA ILE A 85 -7.27 12.11 24.60
C ILE A 85 -7.18 12.48 23.11
N SER A 86 -5.99 12.45 22.49
CA SER A 86 -5.80 12.80 21.08
C SER A 86 -5.54 11.54 20.24
N LEU A 87 -6.42 11.23 19.29
CA LEU A 87 -6.27 10.12 18.35
C LEU A 87 -5.99 10.64 16.94
N GLY A 88 -4.95 10.13 16.27
CA GLY A 88 -4.63 10.45 14.88
C GLY A 88 -4.68 9.23 13.95
N ASN A 89 -4.92 9.48 12.65
CA ASN A 89 -4.98 8.44 11.60
C ASN A 89 -3.62 8.12 10.94
N ALA A 90 -2.49 8.42 11.60
CA ALA A 90 -1.16 7.98 11.16
C ALA A 90 -0.18 7.79 12.33
N TYR A 91 0.80 6.91 12.15
CA TYR A 91 2.00 6.86 13.00
C TYR A 91 3.05 7.87 12.50
N ILE A 92 3.78 8.47 13.44
CA ILE A 92 4.85 9.44 13.12
C ILE A 92 5.97 8.75 12.35
N ILE A 93 6.58 7.73 12.96
CA ILE A 93 7.74 7.04 12.39
C ILE A 93 7.29 5.67 11.89
N ARG A 94 7.31 5.49 10.56
CA ARG A 94 6.86 4.26 9.88
C ARG A 94 7.65 3.88 8.62
N LYS A 95 8.79 4.53 8.40
CA LYS A 95 9.63 4.32 7.21
C LYS A 95 10.14 2.88 7.07
N ALA A 96 10.22 2.11 8.16
CA ALA A 96 10.59 0.69 8.12
C ALA A 96 9.67 -0.14 7.20
N LEU A 97 8.40 0.25 7.10
CA LEU A 97 7.40 -0.44 6.29
C LEU A 97 7.28 0.20 4.90
N ILE A 98 7.15 1.53 4.85
CA ILE A 98 6.66 2.23 3.65
C ILE A 98 7.73 2.63 2.63
N ARG A 99 9.02 2.46 2.97
CA ARG A 99 10.14 2.78 2.07
C ARG A 99 10.82 1.48 1.66
N LYS A 100 11.00 1.28 0.34
CA LYS A 100 11.42 -0.01 -0.24
C LYS A 100 12.75 -0.53 0.31
N HIS A 101 13.78 0.33 0.42
CA HIS A 101 15.07 -0.05 0.98
C HIS A 101 14.95 -0.44 2.47
N TYR A 102 14.31 0.39 3.31
CA TYR A 102 14.08 0.06 4.71
C TYR A 102 13.24 -1.21 4.90
N LEU A 103 12.26 -1.45 4.03
CA LEU A 103 11.46 -2.68 4.04
C LEU A 103 12.34 -3.90 3.75
N SER A 104 13.22 -3.82 2.74
CA SER A 104 14.20 -4.86 2.43
C SER A 104 15.12 -5.14 3.63
N THR A 105 15.70 -4.09 4.23
CA THR A 105 16.56 -4.21 5.43
C THR A 105 15.82 -4.83 6.61
N THR A 106 14.56 -4.43 6.83
CA THR A 106 13.70 -4.99 7.90
C THR A 106 13.57 -6.50 7.76
N ILE A 107 13.31 -6.96 6.53
CA ILE A 107 13.08 -8.37 6.22
C ILE A 107 14.40 -9.15 6.33
N ALA A 108 15.50 -8.63 5.79
CA ALA A 108 16.81 -9.27 5.87
C ALA A 108 17.27 -9.48 7.33
N ASN A 109 17.13 -8.44 8.16
CA ASN A 109 17.45 -8.52 9.59
C ASN A 109 16.59 -9.55 10.32
N TRP A 110 15.29 -9.56 10.05
CA TRP A 110 14.34 -10.48 10.68
C TRP A 110 14.62 -11.93 10.29
N VAL A 111 14.73 -12.22 8.99
CA VAL A 111 14.96 -13.58 8.46
C VAL A 111 16.30 -14.15 8.93
N THR A 112 17.32 -13.31 9.12
CA THR A 112 18.61 -13.74 9.69
C THR A 112 18.47 -14.28 11.11
N LYS A 113 17.61 -13.66 11.94
CA LYS A 113 17.33 -14.08 13.32
C LYS A 113 16.26 -15.16 13.41
N HIS A 114 15.35 -15.21 12.42
CA HIS A 114 14.21 -16.11 12.34
C HIS A 114 14.22 -16.88 11.01
N PRO A 115 15.09 -17.89 10.84
CA PRO A 115 15.27 -18.57 9.55
C PRO A 115 14.03 -19.32 9.04
N GLU A 116 13.10 -19.68 9.94
CA GLU A 116 11.82 -20.34 9.65
C GLU A 116 10.68 -19.36 9.37
N SER A 117 10.98 -18.05 9.32
CA SER A 117 10.03 -16.98 9.01
C SER A 117 9.34 -17.18 7.66
N VAL A 118 8.04 -16.87 7.58
CA VAL A 118 7.34 -16.91 6.28
C VAL A 118 7.88 -15.84 5.32
N LEU A 119 8.44 -14.75 5.84
CA LEU A 119 9.02 -13.68 5.03
C LEU A 119 10.17 -14.17 4.16
N LYS A 120 10.91 -15.19 4.59
CA LYS A 120 12.00 -15.79 3.80
C LYS A 120 11.51 -16.41 2.49
N ARG A 121 10.30 -16.98 2.50
CA ARG A 121 9.68 -17.61 1.32
C ARG A 121 8.85 -16.61 0.50
N HIS A 122 8.22 -15.66 1.17
CA HIS A 122 7.18 -14.80 0.60
C HIS A 122 7.64 -13.37 0.29
N VAL A 123 8.96 -13.12 0.30
CA VAL A 123 9.55 -11.85 -0.13
C VAL A 123 10.77 -12.18 -0.99
N LYS A 124 10.90 -11.50 -2.14
CA LYS A 124 12.14 -11.56 -2.92
C LYS A 124 13.13 -10.52 -2.35
N PRO A 125 14.32 -10.94 -1.88
CA PRO A 125 15.36 -10.02 -1.44
C PRO A 125 15.63 -8.97 -2.50
N ALA A 126 15.78 -7.72 -2.09
CA ALA A 126 16.05 -6.62 -3.00
C ALA A 126 17.40 -6.01 -2.65
N VAL A 127 18.16 -5.69 -3.70
CA VAL A 127 19.50 -5.10 -3.62
C VAL A 127 19.37 -3.62 -3.90
N ASP A 128 19.76 -2.80 -2.93
CA ASP A 128 19.94 -1.37 -3.10
C ASP A 128 21.37 -1.04 -3.54
N PHE A 129 21.49 -0.07 -4.43
CA PHE A 129 22.78 0.49 -4.84
C PHE A 129 22.60 1.95 -5.25
N GLU A 130 23.70 2.70 -5.15
CA GLU A 130 23.76 4.11 -5.52
C GLU A 130 24.54 4.28 -6.81
N LEU A 131 24.02 5.08 -7.73
CA LEU A 131 24.66 5.34 -9.02
C LEU A 131 24.48 6.80 -9.40
N ASP A 132 25.59 7.51 -9.58
CA ASP A 132 25.60 8.90 -10.04
C ASP A 132 25.58 8.99 -11.57
N TYR A 133 26.42 8.20 -12.25
CA TYR A 133 26.54 8.13 -13.70
C TYR A 133 26.71 6.69 -14.20
N ALA A 134 26.26 6.40 -15.42
CA ALA A 134 26.29 5.07 -16.03
C ALA A 134 27.72 4.50 -16.13
N GLU A 135 28.72 5.35 -16.33
CA GLU A 135 30.13 4.95 -16.43
C GLU A 135 30.70 4.32 -15.14
N PHE A 136 30.10 4.61 -13.97
CA PHE A 136 30.53 4.07 -12.67
C PHE A 136 29.67 2.89 -12.21
N LEU A 137 28.91 2.27 -13.13
CA LEU A 137 28.05 1.14 -12.76
C LEU A 137 28.87 -0.04 -12.20
N ASP A 138 30.05 -0.30 -12.75
CA ASP A 138 30.95 -1.35 -12.25
C ASP A 138 31.37 -1.12 -10.80
N GLU A 139 31.70 0.13 -10.43
CA GLU A 139 32.01 0.53 -9.06
C GLU A 139 30.80 0.39 -8.13
N ALA A 140 29.61 0.85 -8.55
CA ALA A 140 28.38 0.72 -7.79
C ALA A 140 28.00 -0.75 -7.53
N LEU A 141 28.24 -1.62 -8.52
CA LEU A 141 27.94 -3.05 -8.41
C LEU A 141 28.90 -3.82 -7.51
N VAL A 142 30.04 -3.25 -7.11
CA VAL A 142 30.95 -3.89 -6.14
C VAL A 142 30.23 -4.20 -4.83
N GLU A 143 29.34 -3.31 -4.39
CA GLU A 143 28.57 -3.47 -3.15
C GLU A 143 27.31 -4.33 -3.36
N ALA A 144 26.85 -4.48 -4.60
CA ALA A 144 25.68 -5.28 -4.99
C ALA A 144 26.03 -6.76 -5.27
N PHE A 145 26.63 -7.46 -4.29
CA PHE A 145 27.13 -8.82 -4.45
C PHE A 145 26.09 -9.82 -4.98
N GLU A 146 24.85 -9.77 -4.47
CA GLU A 146 23.77 -10.66 -4.90
C GLU A 146 23.41 -10.49 -6.38
N LEU A 147 23.51 -9.26 -6.90
CA LEU A 147 23.23 -8.97 -8.30
C LEU A 147 24.33 -9.55 -9.20
N ARG A 148 25.58 -9.36 -8.81
CA ARG A 148 26.74 -9.94 -9.51
C ARG A 148 26.72 -11.47 -9.53
N GLU A 149 26.35 -12.10 -8.42
CA GLU A 149 26.14 -13.55 -8.41
C GLU A 149 24.99 -13.97 -9.33
N GLY A 150 23.91 -13.17 -9.39
CA GLY A 150 22.81 -13.38 -10.34
C GLY A 150 23.28 -13.36 -11.79
N PHE A 151 24.11 -12.39 -12.15
CA PHE A 151 24.71 -12.30 -13.50
C PHE A 151 25.61 -13.48 -13.80
N GLN A 152 26.49 -13.87 -12.87
CA GLN A 152 27.35 -15.05 -13.03
C GLN A 152 26.53 -16.34 -13.19
N ARG A 153 25.42 -16.48 -12.47
CA ARG A 153 24.49 -17.62 -12.63
C ARG A 153 23.79 -17.62 -13.99
N ASN A 154 23.72 -16.49 -14.67
CA ASN A 154 23.10 -16.36 -16.00
C ASN A 154 24.10 -16.58 -17.15
N GLU A 155 25.41 -16.57 -16.89
CA GLU A 155 26.44 -16.82 -17.89
C GLU A 155 26.22 -18.18 -18.59
N GLY A 156 26.22 -18.15 -19.93
CA GLY A 156 26.05 -19.33 -20.76
C GLY A 156 24.63 -19.91 -20.80
N LYS A 157 23.64 -19.26 -20.18
CA LYS A 157 22.22 -19.66 -20.25
C LYS A 157 21.47 -18.91 -21.35
N GLU A 158 20.51 -19.60 -21.94
CA GLU A 158 19.53 -18.99 -22.84
C GLU A 158 18.61 -18.03 -22.07
N PRO A 159 18.10 -16.94 -22.69
CA PRO A 159 17.25 -15.96 -22.01
C PRO A 159 16.06 -16.52 -21.22
N GLN A 160 15.51 -17.66 -21.65
CA GLN A 160 14.40 -18.33 -20.95
C GLN A 160 14.81 -19.02 -19.64
N GLU A 161 16.09 -19.36 -19.48
CA GLU A 161 16.63 -20.07 -18.32
C GLU A 161 17.34 -19.11 -17.33
N ARG A 162 17.42 -17.83 -17.67
CA ARG A 162 18.05 -16.78 -16.85
C ARG A 162 17.15 -16.36 -15.68
N GLU A 163 17.80 -15.95 -14.61
CA GLU A 163 17.18 -15.19 -13.53
C GLU A 163 16.96 -13.75 -14.00
N TRP A 164 15.70 -13.31 -14.04
CA TRP A 164 15.33 -11.95 -14.42
C TRP A 164 15.18 -11.06 -13.20
N TRP A 165 15.51 -9.79 -13.37
CA TRP A 165 15.48 -8.74 -12.36
C TRP A 165 14.61 -7.58 -12.83
N ILE A 166 14.06 -6.84 -11.87
CA ILE A 166 13.31 -5.62 -12.09
C ILE A 166 14.03 -4.46 -11.39
N LEU A 167 14.45 -3.47 -12.18
CA LEU A 167 15.05 -2.23 -11.70
C LEU A 167 13.93 -1.26 -11.35
N LYS A 168 14.02 -0.64 -10.17
CA LYS A 168 13.06 0.37 -9.70
C LYS A 168 13.84 1.58 -9.17
N PRO A 169 13.66 2.79 -9.72
CA PRO A 169 14.20 4.00 -9.13
C PRO A 169 13.49 4.29 -7.79
N SER A 170 14.22 4.67 -6.76
CA SER A 170 13.65 4.85 -5.41
C SER A 170 12.74 6.07 -5.29
N MET A 171 12.91 7.05 -6.18
CA MET A 171 12.25 8.36 -6.15
C MET A 171 11.44 8.66 -7.43
N SER A 172 11.11 7.63 -8.23
CA SER A 172 10.23 7.79 -9.39
C SER A 172 8.76 7.63 -9.02
N ASP A 173 7.92 8.54 -9.49
CA ASP A 173 6.47 8.42 -9.31
C ASP A 173 5.86 7.39 -10.27
N ARG A 174 4.82 6.71 -9.80
CA ARG A 174 3.86 5.91 -10.61
C ARG A 174 4.48 4.79 -11.47
N GLY A 175 5.69 4.35 -11.18
CA GLY A 175 6.37 3.27 -11.92
C GLY A 175 7.08 3.73 -13.19
N GLN A 176 7.35 5.03 -13.33
CA GLN A 176 8.31 5.53 -14.32
C GLN A 176 9.71 4.95 -14.03
N GLY A 177 10.49 4.66 -15.08
CA GLY A 177 11.85 4.15 -14.94
C GLY A 177 11.96 2.69 -14.51
N ILE A 178 10.85 1.97 -14.41
CA ILE A 178 10.94 0.52 -14.20
C ILE A 178 11.44 -0.14 -15.48
N ARG A 179 12.42 -1.03 -15.34
CA ARG A 179 13.04 -1.79 -16.44
C ARG A 179 13.27 -3.23 -16.01
N LEU A 180 13.28 -4.16 -16.96
CA LEU A 180 13.61 -5.56 -16.76
C LEU A 180 14.98 -5.87 -17.36
N PHE A 181 15.77 -6.68 -16.68
CA PHE A 181 17.11 -7.06 -17.12
C PHE A 181 17.49 -8.43 -16.56
N SER A 182 18.47 -9.08 -17.17
CA SER A 182 19.00 -10.38 -16.80
C SER A 182 20.53 -10.43 -16.80
N THR A 183 21.20 -9.49 -17.46
CA THR A 183 22.68 -9.40 -17.48
C THR A 183 23.17 -8.01 -17.09
N GLU A 184 24.47 -7.91 -16.82
CA GLU A 184 25.15 -6.64 -16.51
C GLU A 184 25.11 -5.69 -17.71
N GLU A 185 25.28 -6.21 -18.93
CA GLU A 185 25.23 -5.41 -20.16
C GLU A 185 23.83 -4.84 -20.41
N GLU A 186 22.78 -5.61 -20.12
CA GLU A 186 21.40 -5.14 -20.21
C GLU A 186 21.12 -4.03 -19.18
N LEU A 187 21.73 -4.12 -17.98
CA LEU A 187 21.63 -3.08 -16.96
C LEU A 187 22.40 -1.81 -17.35
N ALA A 188 23.62 -1.95 -17.86
CA ALA A 188 24.42 -0.83 -18.36
C ALA A 188 23.69 -0.08 -19.48
N ALA A 189 23.14 -0.81 -20.45
CA ALA A 189 22.38 -0.24 -21.55
C ALA A 189 21.15 0.57 -21.09
N ILE A 190 20.49 0.16 -19.99
CA ILE A 190 19.38 0.92 -19.41
C ILE A 190 19.84 2.28 -18.89
N PHE A 191 20.99 2.34 -18.20
CA PHE A 191 21.52 3.59 -17.66
C PHE A 191 22.07 4.50 -18.76
N GLU A 192 22.75 3.94 -19.76
CA GLU A 192 23.19 4.67 -20.95
C GLU A 192 22.01 5.28 -21.73
N GLU A 193 20.89 4.56 -21.86
CA GLU A 193 19.65 5.06 -22.47
C GLU A 193 19.13 6.30 -21.72
N TRP A 194 19.09 6.25 -20.39
CA TRP A 194 18.59 7.37 -19.58
C TRP A 194 19.47 8.61 -19.67
N GLU A 195 20.79 8.43 -19.73
CA GLU A 195 21.73 9.54 -19.92
C GLU A 195 21.64 10.14 -21.32
N ALA A 196 21.54 9.31 -22.36
CA ALA A 196 21.39 9.79 -23.74
C ALA A 196 20.06 10.52 -23.99
N GLU A 197 19.01 10.20 -23.22
CA GLU A 197 17.74 10.93 -23.29
C GLU A 197 17.76 12.23 -22.46
N ALA A 198 18.71 12.42 -21.54
CA ALA A 198 18.83 13.66 -20.79
C ALA A 198 19.21 14.82 -21.73
N PRO A 199 18.56 15.99 -21.64
CA PRO A 199 18.96 17.13 -22.45
C PRO A 199 20.38 17.55 -22.06
N ASP A 200 21.31 17.45 -23.02
CA ASP A 200 22.67 17.97 -22.88
C ASP A 200 22.60 19.44 -22.46
N SER A 201 23.02 19.74 -21.23
CA SER A 201 23.31 21.12 -20.80
C SER A 201 24.65 21.62 -21.31
N GLU A 202 25.16 21.06 -22.41
CA GLU A 202 26.45 21.41 -23.00
C GLU A 202 26.25 21.90 -24.43
N ASP A 203 25.63 23.08 -24.59
CA ASP A 203 25.77 23.91 -25.78
C ASP A 203 25.34 25.36 -25.49
N GLU A 204 26.24 26.17 -24.91
CA GLU A 204 26.63 27.50 -25.43
C GLU A 204 27.65 28.18 -24.50
N ASP A 205 28.94 27.95 -24.80
CA ASP A 205 29.98 28.94 -24.55
C ASP A 205 29.66 30.22 -25.36
N GLY A 206 29.17 31.26 -24.67
CA GLY A 206 28.88 32.57 -25.24
C GLY A 206 29.29 33.70 -24.31
N ASP A 207 30.56 34.09 -24.39
CA ASP A 207 31.21 35.18 -23.64
C ASP A 207 30.44 36.53 -23.73
N GLY A 208 30.18 37.22 -22.59
CA GLY A 208 29.39 38.46 -22.60
C GLY A 208 29.04 39.19 -21.29
N VAL A 209 30.03 39.52 -20.45
CA VAL A 209 30.18 40.82 -19.71
C VAL A 209 29.03 41.35 -18.79
N VAL A 210 29.30 41.28 -17.47
CA VAL A 210 28.91 42.09 -16.27
C VAL A 210 27.53 42.77 -16.11
N GLY A 211 26.93 42.56 -14.92
CA GLY A 211 25.89 43.43 -14.34
C GLY A 211 25.52 43.12 -12.89
N SER A 212 26.20 43.78 -11.95
CA SER A 212 25.98 43.90 -10.50
C SER A 212 24.56 43.69 -9.92
N GLY A 213 24.45 42.75 -8.96
CA GLY A 213 23.91 42.94 -7.60
C GLY A 213 22.39 43.12 -7.37
N SER A 214 21.77 42.14 -6.70
CA SER A 214 20.92 42.32 -5.51
C SER A 214 20.35 40.99 -5.00
N GLU A 215 20.37 40.82 -3.68
CA GLU A 215 19.71 39.74 -2.94
C GLU A 215 18.16 39.81 -3.03
N ASP A 216 17.53 38.71 -2.62
CA ASP A 216 16.10 38.48 -2.34
C ASP A 216 15.13 38.26 -3.52
N VAL A 217 14.54 37.06 -3.58
CA VAL A 217 13.15 36.74 -3.15
C VAL A 217 12.71 35.43 -3.80
N LEU A 218 12.46 34.41 -2.97
CA LEU A 218 11.62 33.27 -3.34
C LEU A 218 10.18 33.78 -3.55
N GLN A 219 9.73 33.85 -4.81
CA GLN A 219 8.31 33.99 -5.10
C GLN A 219 7.87 32.99 -6.16
N ASN A 220 7.14 32.02 -5.65
CA ASN A 220 6.27 31.10 -6.34
C ASN A 220 5.17 31.93 -7.05
N ASP A 221 5.16 31.98 -8.37
CA ASP A 221 3.97 32.40 -9.12
C ASP A 221 3.75 31.49 -10.33
N SER A 222 2.90 30.50 -10.08
CA SER A 222 2.17 29.77 -11.10
C SER A 222 1.24 30.73 -11.83
N THR A 223 1.59 31.16 -13.05
CA THR A 223 0.66 31.37 -14.19
C THR A 223 1.34 32.12 -15.34
N ALA A 224 1.98 31.40 -16.27
CA ALA A 224 2.00 31.71 -17.72
C ALA A 224 2.97 30.79 -18.49
N ALA A 225 2.46 29.67 -19.01
CA ALA A 225 3.02 29.01 -20.20
C ALA A 225 2.03 27.98 -20.76
N SER A 226 0.91 28.46 -21.29
CA SER A 226 0.17 27.68 -22.29
C SER A 226 0.86 27.90 -23.63
N ALA A 227 1.45 26.83 -24.16
CA ALA A 227 2.01 26.61 -25.50
C ALA A 227 3.50 26.23 -25.51
N MET A 228 3.81 24.97 -25.17
CA MET A 228 4.92 24.20 -25.75
C MET A 228 4.65 22.70 -25.56
N GLY A 229 5.19 21.86 -26.44
CA GLY A 229 4.77 20.47 -26.68
C GLY A 229 4.86 19.51 -25.48
N LYS A 230 4.24 18.32 -25.64
CA LYS A 230 4.28 17.20 -24.69
C LYS A 230 5.70 17.00 -24.12
N GLU A 231 5.93 17.44 -22.90
CA GLU A 231 7.16 17.12 -22.15
C GLU A 231 7.20 15.60 -21.98
N LYS A 232 8.22 14.96 -22.56
CA LYS A 232 8.63 13.64 -22.09
C LYS A 232 9.28 13.88 -20.73
N ASP A 233 8.76 13.26 -19.67
CA ASP A 233 9.43 13.22 -18.37
C ASP A 233 10.73 12.42 -18.54
N TYR A 234 11.86 13.13 -18.57
CA TYR A 234 13.18 12.51 -18.68
C TYR A 234 13.66 12.00 -17.31
N ILE A 235 14.21 10.80 -17.29
CA ILE A 235 14.77 10.17 -16.09
C ILE A 235 16.24 10.54 -16.04
N ILE A 236 16.59 11.52 -15.21
CA ILE A 236 17.99 11.91 -15.04
C ILE A 236 18.57 11.07 -13.90
N THR A 237 19.56 10.23 -14.22
CA THR A 237 20.27 9.34 -13.28
C THR A 237 20.82 10.10 -12.08
N SER A 238 21.47 11.25 -12.32
CA SER A 238 22.04 12.11 -11.27
C SER A 238 21.00 12.68 -10.28
N HIS A 239 19.72 12.76 -10.68
CA HIS A 239 18.61 13.15 -9.81
C HIS A 239 18.01 11.96 -9.04
N LEU A 240 18.17 10.74 -9.56
CA LEU A 240 17.64 9.50 -9.00
C LEU A 240 18.79 8.61 -8.49
N ARG A 241 19.58 9.10 -7.52
CA ARG A 241 20.81 8.41 -7.08
C ARG A 241 20.63 7.01 -6.49
N HIS A 242 19.43 6.65 -6.03
CA HIS A 242 19.19 5.38 -5.34
C HIS A 242 18.30 4.46 -6.18
N PHE A 243 18.82 3.29 -6.50
CA PHE A 243 18.11 2.25 -7.25
C PHE A 243 17.91 1.00 -6.40
N VAL A 244 16.84 0.27 -6.72
CA VAL A 244 16.55 -1.03 -6.12
C VAL A 244 16.38 -2.04 -7.25
N ALA A 245 17.22 -3.07 -7.27
CA ALA A 245 17.05 -4.25 -8.10
C ALA A 245 16.40 -5.37 -7.28
N GLN A 246 15.35 -5.99 -7.82
CA GLN A 246 14.67 -7.10 -7.17
C GLN A 246 14.51 -8.26 -8.16
N PRO A 247 14.63 -9.53 -7.74
CA PRO A 247 14.30 -10.66 -8.59
C PRO A 247 12.86 -10.54 -9.10
N TYR A 248 12.71 -10.63 -10.42
CA TYR A 248 11.41 -10.55 -11.07
C TYR A 248 10.65 -11.87 -10.86
N ILE A 249 9.45 -11.76 -10.27
CA ILE A 249 8.62 -12.92 -9.96
C ILE A 249 8.03 -13.49 -11.26
N HIS A 250 8.54 -14.65 -11.65
CA HIS A 250 8.16 -15.36 -12.87
C HIS A 250 8.09 -16.87 -12.64
N PRO A 251 7.07 -17.58 -13.18
CA PRO A 251 5.86 -17.05 -13.83
C PRO A 251 4.79 -16.60 -12.81
N PRO A 252 4.14 -15.43 -12.98
CA PRO A 252 3.03 -15.04 -12.14
C PRO A 252 1.79 -15.90 -12.41
N LEU A 253 0.85 -15.96 -11.45
CA LEU A 253 -0.48 -16.49 -11.69
C LEU A 253 -1.21 -15.59 -12.69
N LEU A 254 -1.64 -16.17 -13.81
CA LEU A 254 -2.33 -15.44 -14.86
C LEU A 254 -3.81 -15.80 -14.87
N LEU A 255 -4.66 -14.78 -14.89
CA LEU A 255 -6.11 -14.93 -14.94
C LEU A 255 -6.71 -13.98 -15.97
N SER A 256 -7.85 -14.34 -16.52
CA SER A 256 -8.65 -13.44 -17.34
C SER A 256 -9.56 -12.60 -16.42
N PRO A 257 -9.58 -11.25 -16.57
CA PRO A 257 -10.31 -10.37 -15.67
C PRO A 257 -11.83 -10.55 -15.71
N SER A 258 -12.38 -11.05 -16.82
CA SER A 258 -13.80 -11.39 -16.93
C SER A 258 -13.98 -12.83 -17.40
N PRO A 259 -14.82 -13.64 -16.72
CA PRO A 259 -15.17 -14.99 -17.17
C PRO A 259 -16.06 -14.99 -18.43
N SER A 260 -16.67 -13.84 -18.78
CA SER A 260 -17.58 -13.72 -19.92
C SER A 260 -16.90 -13.24 -21.22
N SER A 261 -15.61 -12.90 -21.17
CA SER A 261 -14.84 -12.49 -22.35
C SER A 261 -13.61 -13.39 -22.50
N PRO A 262 -13.33 -13.94 -23.70
CA PRO A 262 -12.13 -14.74 -24.00
C PRO A 262 -10.87 -13.88 -24.09
N ALA A 263 -10.70 -12.94 -23.15
CA ALA A 263 -9.53 -12.09 -23.06
C ALA A 263 -8.32 -12.93 -22.64
N ALA A 264 -7.19 -12.69 -23.30
CA ALA A 264 -5.92 -13.32 -22.96
C ALA A 264 -5.58 -13.10 -21.47
N PRO A 265 -4.95 -14.09 -20.83
CA PRO A 265 -4.71 -14.05 -19.39
C PRO A 265 -3.66 -12.98 -19.07
N ARG A 266 -3.90 -12.22 -18.00
CA ARG A 266 -3.09 -11.06 -17.62
C ARG A 266 -2.48 -11.25 -16.25
N LYS A 267 -1.35 -10.60 -16.03
CA LYS A 267 -0.74 -10.44 -14.71
C LYS A 267 -1.63 -9.55 -13.85
N PHE A 268 -1.72 -9.83 -12.55
CA PHE A 268 -2.40 -8.97 -11.60
C PHE A 268 -1.68 -8.97 -10.25
N HIS A 269 -1.82 -7.90 -9.48
CA HIS A 269 -1.46 -7.90 -8.06
C HIS A 269 -2.72 -7.79 -7.21
N ILE A 270 -2.61 -8.20 -5.95
CA ILE A 270 -3.66 -8.12 -4.94
C ILE A 270 -3.33 -6.92 -4.05
N ARG A 271 -4.23 -5.94 -4.00
CA ARG A 271 -4.20 -4.85 -3.03
C ARG A 271 -5.03 -5.25 -1.82
N THR A 272 -4.37 -5.30 -0.67
CA THR A 272 -4.97 -5.64 0.61
C THR A 272 -4.89 -4.45 1.55
N TYR A 273 -6.02 -4.03 2.12
CA TYR A 273 -6.05 -2.98 3.12
C TYR A 273 -5.76 -3.55 4.51
N VAL A 274 -4.83 -2.92 5.22
CA VAL A 274 -4.38 -3.33 6.55
C VAL A 274 -4.51 -2.16 7.50
N LEU A 275 -5.18 -2.37 8.63
CA LEU A 275 -5.35 -1.38 9.69
C LEU A 275 -4.43 -1.74 10.85
N ALA A 276 -3.53 -0.85 11.23
CA ALA A 276 -2.75 -0.98 12.47
C ALA A 276 -3.28 0.00 13.52
N VAL A 277 -3.57 -0.47 14.74
CA VAL A 277 -4.20 0.33 15.81
C VAL A 277 -3.36 0.33 17.09
N GLY A 278 -3.11 1.52 17.61
CA GLY A 278 -2.51 1.77 18.92
C GLY A 278 -1.07 1.29 19.06
N ALA A 279 -0.75 0.72 20.23
CA ALA A 279 0.54 0.09 20.52
C ALA A 279 0.70 -1.29 19.82
N LEU A 280 0.30 -1.32 18.55
CA LEU A 280 0.35 -2.41 17.59
C LEU A 280 -0.61 -3.59 17.81
N ARG A 281 -1.83 -3.40 17.28
CA ARG A 281 -2.69 -4.47 16.79
C ARG A 281 -2.84 -4.31 15.28
N VAL A 282 -2.77 -5.40 14.52
CA VAL A 282 -2.83 -5.36 13.05
C VAL A 282 -4.01 -6.18 12.58
N TYR A 283 -4.83 -5.58 11.73
CA TYR A 283 -6.04 -6.14 11.17
C TYR A 283 -5.95 -6.16 9.64
N VAL A 284 -6.27 -7.29 9.03
CA VAL A 284 -6.31 -7.43 7.56
C VAL A 284 -7.76 -7.37 7.12
N TYR A 285 -8.06 -6.48 6.17
CA TYR A 285 -9.40 -6.36 5.58
C TYR A 285 -9.62 -7.43 4.52
N LYS A 286 -10.62 -8.28 4.75
CA LYS A 286 -10.92 -9.43 3.91
C LYS A 286 -11.30 -9.04 2.49
N PRO A 287 -12.18 -8.06 2.22
CA PRO A 287 -12.44 -7.62 0.84
C PRO A 287 -11.19 -6.98 0.19
N MET A 288 -10.46 -7.78 -0.58
CA MET A 288 -9.26 -7.37 -1.31
C MET A 288 -9.56 -7.11 -2.79
N LEU A 289 -8.68 -6.34 -3.43
CA LEU A 289 -8.80 -5.99 -4.85
C LEU A 289 -7.76 -6.76 -5.66
N ALA A 290 -8.11 -7.15 -6.87
CA ALA A 290 -7.19 -7.63 -7.88
C ALA A 290 -7.06 -6.56 -8.98
N LEU A 291 -5.84 -6.08 -9.20
CA LEU A 291 -5.52 -5.04 -10.17
C LEU A 291 -4.72 -5.68 -11.30
N PHE A 292 -5.34 -5.77 -12.48
CA PHE A 292 -4.79 -6.41 -13.67
C PHE A 292 -3.91 -5.44 -14.47
N ALA A 293 -2.88 -6.00 -15.11
CA ALA A 293 -2.10 -5.33 -16.14
C ALA A 293 -2.99 -4.98 -17.35
N ALA A 294 -2.60 -3.94 -18.10
CA ALA A 294 -3.38 -3.49 -19.24
C ALA A 294 -3.35 -4.49 -20.40
N ARG A 295 -2.20 -5.15 -20.58
CA ARG A 295 -1.96 -6.10 -21.68
C ARG A 295 -1.86 -7.55 -21.19
N ALA A 296 -2.00 -8.47 -22.14
CA ALA A 296 -1.76 -9.89 -21.92
C ALA A 296 -0.31 -10.11 -21.48
N TYR A 297 -0.10 -11.05 -20.56
CA TYR A 297 1.23 -11.30 -20.04
C TYR A 297 2.12 -11.98 -21.09
N THR A 298 3.34 -11.49 -21.24
CA THR A 298 4.42 -12.13 -21.99
C THR A 298 5.58 -12.43 -21.04
N PRO A 299 6.38 -13.47 -21.28
CA PRO A 299 7.60 -13.69 -20.52
C PRO A 299 8.60 -12.53 -20.70
N PRO A 300 9.49 -12.29 -19.72
CA PRO A 300 10.38 -11.12 -19.76
C PRO A 300 11.40 -11.16 -20.91
N TRP A 301 11.82 -12.34 -21.38
CA TRP A 301 12.73 -12.49 -22.52
C TRP A 301 12.08 -12.22 -23.90
N GLU A 302 10.75 -12.18 -23.97
CA GLU A 302 9.99 -11.85 -25.18
C GLU A 302 9.55 -10.39 -25.21
N CYS A 303 9.82 -9.65 -24.13
CA CYS A 303 9.36 -8.29 -23.88
C CYS A 303 10.53 -7.31 -24.04
N GLY A 304 10.35 -6.25 -24.83
CA GLY A 304 11.29 -5.14 -24.84
C GLY A 304 11.18 -4.28 -23.59
N ASN A 305 12.17 -3.42 -23.34
CA ASN A 305 12.12 -2.41 -22.28
C ASN A 305 11.33 -1.15 -22.68
N ALA A 306 10.64 -1.17 -23.82
CA ALA A 306 9.80 -0.07 -24.27
C ALA A 306 8.60 0.13 -23.32
N PRO A 307 8.12 1.38 -23.11
CA PRO A 307 7.01 1.66 -22.20
C PRO A 307 5.74 0.84 -22.48
N ASP A 308 5.48 0.55 -23.75
CA ASP A 308 4.32 -0.20 -24.23
C ASP A 308 4.39 -1.70 -23.89
N ASP A 309 5.60 -2.26 -23.84
CA ASP A 309 5.84 -3.67 -23.54
C ASP A 309 5.76 -3.90 -22.01
N LEU A 310 6.24 -2.93 -21.24
CA LEU A 310 6.13 -2.94 -19.77
C LEU A 310 4.68 -2.91 -19.27
N ARG A 311 3.71 -2.49 -20.08
CA ARG A 311 2.26 -2.53 -19.74
C ARG A 311 1.72 -3.96 -19.50
N ALA A 312 2.42 -5.00 -19.93
CA ALA A 312 2.10 -6.40 -19.61
C ALA A 312 2.66 -6.84 -18.23
N HIS A 313 3.70 -6.16 -17.75
CA HIS A 313 4.45 -6.50 -16.56
C HIS A 313 4.12 -5.63 -15.35
N LEU A 314 3.59 -4.42 -15.60
CA LEU A 314 3.19 -3.45 -14.58
C LEU A 314 1.68 -3.43 -14.43
N THR A 315 1.22 -3.56 -13.19
CA THR A 315 -0.19 -3.69 -12.83
C THR A 315 -0.75 -2.41 -12.20
N ASN A 316 0.04 -1.33 -12.13
CA ASN A 316 -0.38 -0.07 -11.54
C ASN A 316 -1.36 0.63 -12.48
N THR A 317 -2.57 0.91 -11.99
CA THR A 317 -3.66 1.52 -12.76
C THR A 317 -3.39 2.97 -13.17
N CYS A 318 -2.45 3.65 -12.49
CA CYS A 318 -2.02 5.01 -12.85
C CYS A 318 -1.35 5.07 -14.23
N LEU A 319 -0.69 4.00 -14.67
CA LEU A 319 -0.03 3.89 -15.98
C LEU A 319 -1.00 3.51 -17.11
N GLN A 320 -2.23 3.15 -16.77
CA GLN A 320 -3.24 2.71 -17.74
C GLN A 320 -4.04 3.92 -18.23
N ASP A 321 -4.20 4.03 -19.54
CA ASP A 321 -5.01 5.07 -20.19
C ASP A 321 -6.47 4.98 -19.67
N THR A 322 -7.17 6.11 -19.59
CA THR A 322 -8.51 6.18 -18.95
C THR A 322 -9.54 5.21 -19.55
N GLY A 323 -9.37 4.80 -20.82
CA GLY A 323 -10.20 3.78 -21.48
C GLY A 323 -9.77 2.32 -21.22
N GLU A 324 -8.54 2.06 -20.79
CA GLU A 324 -8.03 0.72 -20.45
C GLU A 324 -8.27 0.37 -18.96
N ARG A 325 -8.72 1.33 -18.15
CA ARG A 325 -9.03 1.13 -16.72
C ARG A 325 -10.35 0.38 -16.48
N GLU A 326 -11.29 0.48 -17.41
CA GLU A 326 -12.62 -0.11 -17.31
C GLU A 326 -12.51 -1.64 -17.40
N GLY A 327 -12.70 -2.33 -16.27
CA GLY A 327 -12.52 -3.78 -16.15
C GLY A 327 -11.11 -4.25 -15.72
N SER A 328 -10.20 -3.35 -15.38
CA SER A 328 -8.84 -3.69 -14.90
C SER A 328 -8.76 -3.87 -13.37
N VAL A 329 -9.84 -3.56 -12.65
CA VAL A 329 -9.93 -3.78 -11.19
C VAL A 329 -11.13 -4.66 -10.90
N SER A 330 -10.94 -5.66 -10.04
CA SER A 330 -11.99 -6.61 -9.65
C SER A 330 -11.84 -6.97 -8.18
N LEU A 331 -12.90 -7.52 -7.57
CA LEU A 331 -12.79 -8.09 -6.23
C LEU A 331 -12.00 -9.40 -6.30
N PHE A 332 -11.01 -9.57 -5.44
CA PHE A 332 -10.23 -10.81 -5.37
C PHE A 332 -11.14 -12.03 -5.17
N TRP A 333 -12.14 -11.90 -4.31
CA TRP A 333 -13.06 -13.00 -4.02
C TRP A 333 -14.03 -13.32 -5.16
N SER A 334 -14.24 -12.40 -6.11
CA SER A 334 -15.04 -12.64 -7.32
C SER A 334 -14.23 -13.20 -8.48
N LEU A 335 -12.91 -13.38 -8.32
CA LEU A 335 -12.08 -14.04 -9.32
C LEU A 335 -12.51 -15.51 -9.51
N PRO A 336 -12.29 -16.08 -10.71
CA PRO A 336 -12.59 -17.48 -11.00
C PRO A 336 -12.00 -18.43 -9.95
N ASP A 337 -12.80 -19.40 -9.52
CA ASP A 337 -12.36 -20.44 -8.58
C ASP A 337 -11.41 -21.43 -9.28
N SER A 338 -11.61 -21.67 -10.59
CA SER A 338 -10.69 -22.47 -11.40
C SER A 338 -9.51 -21.62 -11.89
N THR A 339 -8.30 -22.02 -11.54
CA THR A 339 -7.09 -21.56 -12.24
C THR A 339 -6.97 -22.36 -13.55
N PRO A 340 -6.60 -21.75 -14.70
CA PRO A 340 -6.56 -22.37 -16.05
C PRO A 340 -5.75 -23.67 -16.23
N SER A 341 -5.21 -24.26 -15.17
CA SER A 341 -4.41 -25.48 -15.20
C SER A 341 -4.44 -26.26 -13.87
N LEU A 342 -5.55 -26.22 -13.12
CA LEU A 342 -5.84 -27.25 -12.10
C LEU A 342 -6.47 -28.52 -12.72
N ASP A 343 -6.86 -28.45 -13.99
CA ASP A 343 -7.34 -29.59 -14.77
C ASP A 343 -6.19 -30.16 -15.60
N THR A 344 -5.45 -31.14 -15.05
CA THR A 344 -4.98 -32.34 -15.76
C THR A 344 -4.16 -33.24 -14.83
N THR A 345 -4.65 -34.47 -14.61
CA THR A 345 -3.93 -35.63 -14.06
C THR A 345 -3.83 -35.81 -12.54
N SER A 346 -4.92 -35.62 -11.82
CA SER A 346 -5.26 -36.58 -10.78
C SER A 346 -6.66 -37.11 -11.05
N THR A 347 -6.75 -38.24 -11.74
CA THR A 347 -7.95 -39.08 -11.71
C THR A 347 -8.28 -39.39 -10.25
N PRO A 348 -9.39 -38.93 -9.67
CA PRO A 348 -9.95 -39.71 -8.59
C PRO A 348 -10.54 -40.94 -9.27
N LEU A 349 -10.16 -42.12 -8.83
CA LEU A 349 -10.94 -43.32 -9.06
C LEU A 349 -12.26 -43.14 -8.30
N SER A 350 -13.14 -42.27 -8.81
CA SER A 350 -14.47 -42.04 -8.28
C SER A 350 -15.40 -43.01 -8.99
N SER A 351 -15.81 -44.03 -8.24
CA SER A 351 -16.96 -44.85 -8.59
C SER A 351 -18.16 -43.95 -8.94
N PRO A 352 -18.98 -44.33 -9.93
CA PRO A 352 -20.14 -43.53 -10.31
C PRO A 352 -21.15 -43.55 -9.17
N GLY A 353 -21.27 -42.44 -8.42
CA GLY A 353 -22.26 -42.31 -7.34
C GLY A 353 -21.89 -41.41 -6.15
N ALA A 354 -20.70 -40.81 -6.08
CA ALA A 354 -20.37 -39.86 -5.01
C ALA A 354 -20.83 -38.43 -5.36
N PRO A 355 -21.41 -37.68 -4.41
CA PRO A 355 -21.85 -36.30 -4.64
C PRO A 355 -20.63 -35.42 -4.96
N LYS A 356 -20.77 -34.56 -5.98
CA LYS A 356 -19.79 -33.52 -6.30
C LYS A 356 -19.63 -32.62 -5.07
N THR A 357 -18.46 -32.64 -4.45
CA THR A 357 -18.13 -31.73 -3.35
C THR A 357 -17.66 -30.41 -3.93
N ASP A 358 -18.49 -29.38 -3.82
CA ASP A 358 -18.25 -27.97 -4.17
C ASP A 358 -17.10 -27.29 -3.37
N GLY A 359 -16.15 -28.06 -2.82
CA GLY A 359 -15.21 -27.63 -1.77
C GLY A 359 -13.73 -27.53 -2.17
N ALA A 360 -13.29 -28.12 -3.28
CA ALA A 360 -11.88 -28.13 -3.67
C ALA A 360 -11.44 -26.86 -4.41
N GLU A 361 -12.36 -26.16 -5.08
CA GLU A 361 -12.05 -25.07 -6.01
C GLU A 361 -11.96 -23.69 -5.32
N ARG A 362 -12.58 -23.52 -4.14
CA ARG A 362 -12.39 -22.32 -3.29
C ARG A 362 -11.05 -22.31 -2.55
N ALA A 363 -10.25 -23.37 -2.66
CA ALA A 363 -9.08 -23.61 -1.82
C ALA A 363 -7.94 -22.61 -2.07
N TRP A 364 -7.70 -22.22 -3.34
CA TRP A 364 -6.52 -21.41 -3.65
C TRP A 364 -6.62 -19.99 -3.11
N LYS A 365 -7.80 -19.37 -3.19
CA LYS A 365 -8.04 -18.02 -2.64
C LYS A 365 -7.87 -18.00 -1.13
N GLU A 366 -8.30 -19.06 -0.45
CA GLU A 366 -8.12 -19.22 1.00
C GLU A 366 -6.64 -19.47 1.38
N ILE A 367 -5.87 -20.21 0.56
CA ILE A 367 -4.42 -20.38 0.73
C ILE A 367 -3.71 -19.03 0.63
N VAL A 368 -3.97 -18.28 -0.44
CA VAL A 368 -3.39 -16.95 -0.66
C VAL A 368 -3.79 -15.98 0.46
N TRP A 369 -5.06 -16.00 0.89
CA TRP A 369 -5.53 -15.22 2.02
C TRP A 369 -4.79 -15.56 3.33
N ALA A 370 -4.57 -16.85 3.60
CA ALA A 370 -3.83 -17.30 4.79
C ALA A 370 -2.36 -16.84 4.74
N GLN A 371 -1.71 -16.93 3.58
CA GLN A 371 -0.35 -16.42 3.37
C GLN A 371 -0.30 -14.91 3.59
N ILE A 372 -1.20 -14.13 2.98
CA ILE A 372 -1.28 -12.67 3.17
C ILE A 372 -1.43 -12.31 4.64
N CYS A 373 -2.29 -13.02 5.39
CA CYS A 373 -2.45 -12.80 6.83
C CYS A 373 -1.14 -13.05 7.59
N ALA A 374 -0.46 -14.17 7.32
CA ALA A 374 0.79 -14.54 7.99
C ALA A 374 1.92 -13.56 7.67
N ILE A 375 2.10 -13.23 6.39
CA ILE A 375 3.10 -12.26 5.93
C ILE A 375 2.85 -10.90 6.58
N THR A 376 1.59 -10.44 6.61
CA THR A 376 1.22 -9.16 7.21
C THR A 376 1.49 -9.14 8.72
N ALA A 377 1.15 -10.20 9.45
CA ALA A 377 1.45 -10.27 10.88
C ALA A 377 2.97 -10.19 11.12
N GLU A 378 3.74 -10.97 10.38
CA GLU A 378 5.17 -11.10 10.61
C GLU A 378 5.95 -9.85 10.17
N ILE A 379 5.58 -9.18 9.06
CA ILE A 379 6.28 -7.96 8.62
C ILE A 379 6.08 -6.79 9.58
N PHE A 380 4.87 -6.64 10.15
CA PHE A 380 4.61 -5.60 11.14
C PHE A 380 5.30 -5.92 12.47
N GLU A 381 5.38 -7.19 12.88
CA GLU A 381 6.15 -7.59 14.05
C GLU A 381 7.66 -7.36 13.85
N ALA A 382 8.19 -7.72 12.69
CA ALA A 382 9.59 -7.48 12.31
C ALA A 382 9.92 -5.98 12.37
N ALA A 383 9.10 -5.14 11.75
CA ALA A 383 9.29 -3.69 11.80
C ALA A 383 9.27 -3.16 13.24
N ALA A 384 8.37 -3.66 14.07
CA ALA A 384 8.18 -3.16 15.43
C ALA A 384 9.22 -3.64 16.43
N ARG A 385 9.81 -4.82 16.23
CA ARG A 385 10.82 -5.39 17.14
C ARG A 385 12.24 -5.10 16.70
N ASP A 386 12.53 -5.25 15.41
CA ASP A 386 13.90 -5.17 14.90
C ASP A 386 14.26 -3.78 14.37
N MET A 387 13.26 -2.99 13.99
CA MET A 387 13.45 -1.68 13.37
C MET A 387 12.77 -0.56 14.18
N MET A 388 12.85 -0.64 15.52
CA MET A 388 12.20 0.29 16.46
C MET A 388 12.54 1.78 16.25
N VAL A 389 13.69 2.10 15.65
CA VAL A 389 14.07 3.48 15.31
C VAL A 389 13.32 3.98 14.07
N HIS A 390 12.78 3.06 13.27
CA HIS A 390 12.21 3.31 11.94
C HIS A 390 10.72 2.93 11.84
N PHE A 391 10.19 2.20 12.82
CA PHE A 391 8.76 2.05 13.07
C PHE A 391 8.45 2.17 14.56
N GLN A 392 7.63 3.15 14.93
CA GLN A 392 7.26 3.45 16.31
C GLN A 392 5.74 3.54 16.44
N PRO A 393 5.07 2.42 16.74
CA PRO A 393 3.64 2.45 17.01
C PRO A 393 3.35 3.25 18.28
N LEU A 394 2.28 4.06 18.22
CA LEU A 394 1.80 4.93 19.29
C LEU A 394 0.41 4.47 19.77
N PRO A 395 0.14 4.42 21.09
CA PRO A 395 -1.16 3.98 21.64
C PRO A 395 -2.37 4.75 21.12
N ASN A 396 -2.13 5.99 20.72
CA ASN A 396 -3.12 6.97 20.31
C ASN A 396 -3.03 7.33 18.83
N ALA A 397 -2.58 6.36 18.03
CA ALA A 397 -2.64 6.42 16.58
C ALA A 397 -3.31 5.16 16.03
N PHE A 398 -3.92 5.28 14.87
CA PHE A 398 -4.22 4.16 14.00
C PHE A 398 -3.80 4.53 12.58
N GLU A 399 -3.54 3.57 11.71
CA GLU A 399 -3.16 3.88 10.34
C GLU A 399 -3.63 2.80 9.37
N LEU A 400 -4.12 3.23 8.21
CA LEU A 400 -4.45 2.36 7.09
C LEU A 400 -3.28 2.27 6.11
N PHE A 401 -2.91 1.05 5.79
CA PHE A 401 -1.91 0.70 4.79
C PHE A 401 -2.56 -0.08 3.63
N GLY A 402 -2.02 0.06 2.43
CA GLY A 402 -2.28 -0.81 1.29
C GLY A 402 -1.06 -1.69 1.02
N LEU A 403 -1.21 -3.00 1.18
CA LEU A 403 -0.14 -3.96 0.89
C LEU A 403 -0.41 -4.58 -0.48
N ASP A 404 0.64 -4.62 -1.30
CA ASP A 404 0.56 -5.16 -2.65
C ASP A 404 1.26 -6.52 -2.73
N PHE A 405 0.52 -7.53 -3.18
CA PHE A 405 0.99 -8.91 -3.29
C PHE A 405 0.90 -9.42 -4.71
N LEU A 406 1.89 -10.19 -5.16
CA LEU A 406 1.83 -10.93 -6.42
C LEU A 406 1.79 -12.42 -6.13
N VAL A 407 0.87 -13.14 -6.76
CA VAL A 407 0.82 -14.60 -6.64
C VAL A 407 1.66 -15.22 -7.74
N GLN A 408 2.59 -16.08 -7.37
CA GLN A 408 3.34 -16.94 -8.29
C GLN A 408 2.76 -18.35 -8.25
N ARG A 409 2.76 -19.04 -9.39
CA ARG A 409 2.67 -20.50 -9.41
C ARG A 409 4.05 -21.06 -9.66
N ASP A 410 4.61 -21.76 -8.69
CA ASP A 410 5.91 -22.41 -8.84
C ASP A 410 5.77 -23.57 -9.85
N PRO A 411 6.51 -23.55 -10.97
CA PRO A 411 6.39 -24.58 -12.00
C PRO A 411 6.92 -25.95 -11.55
N THR A 412 7.68 -26.01 -10.45
CA THR A 412 8.35 -27.23 -10.00
C THR A 412 7.50 -28.11 -9.09
N ASN A 413 6.71 -27.48 -8.21
CA ASN A 413 5.91 -28.14 -7.18
C ASN A 413 4.42 -27.73 -7.23
N GLU A 414 4.06 -26.87 -8.19
CA GLU A 414 2.73 -26.29 -8.38
C GLU A 414 2.17 -25.53 -7.17
N SER A 415 3.02 -25.11 -6.23
CA SER A 415 2.59 -24.30 -5.09
C SER A 415 2.20 -22.89 -5.55
N LEU A 416 1.19 -22.34 -4.87
CA LEU A 416 0.81 -20.96 -5.00
C LEU A 416 1.41 -20.18 -3.84
N ASP A 417 2.26 -19.23 -4.17
CA ASP A 417 2.95 -18.40 -3.19
C ASP A 417 2.64 -16.93 -3.45
N ALA A 418 2.06 -16.28 -2.45
CA ALA A 418 1.90 -14.83 -2.42
C ALA A 418 3.22 -14.17 -2.03
N TYR A 419 3.69 -13.23 -2.83
CA TYR A 419 4.89 -12.45 -2.58
C TYR A 419 4.53 -11.01 -2.26
N LEU A 420 5.00 -10.49 -1.13
CA LEU A 420 4.86 -9.07 -0.80
C LEU A 420 5.75 -8.23 -1.71
N LEU A 421 5.16 -7.23 -2.37
CA LEU A 421 5.87 -6.31 -3.25
C LEU A 421 6.24 -5.00 -2.53
N GLU A 422 5.28 -4.44 -1.78
CA GLU A 422 5.43 -3.18 -1.05
C GLU A 422 4.29 -2.92 -0.06
N VAL A 423 4.52 -1.96 0.83
CA VAL A 423 3.58 -1.44 1.82
C VAL A 423 3.40 0.05 1.58
N ASN A 424 2.17 0.48 1.30
CA ASN A 424 1.84 1.87 0.98
C ASN A 424 1.07 2.49 2.15
N ALA A 425 1.59 3.55 2.78
CA ALA A 425 0.80 4.39 3.68
C ALA A 425 -0.08 5.35 2.88
N PHE A 426 -1.23 5.74 3.44
CA PHE A 426 -2.22 6.57 2.77
C PHE A 426 -2.52 6.05 1.35
N PRO A 427 -2.93 4.77 1.21
CA PRO A 427 -3.06 4.14 -0.10
C PRO A 427 -4.09 4.88 -0.96
N ASP A 428 -3.88 4.90 -2.28
CA ASP A 428 -4.81 5.52 -3.21
C ASP A 428 -6.09 4.68 -3.36
N PHE A 429 -7.15 5.13 -2.70
CA PHE A 429 -8.47 4.51 -2.74
C PHE A 429 -9.21 4.76 -4.05
N LYS A 430 -8.84 5.76 -4.86
CA LYS A 430 -9.52 6.04 -6.14
C LYS A 430 -9.31 4.92 -7.16
N GLN A 431 -8.26 4.12 -6.97
CA GLN A 431 -7.98 2.96 -7.82
C GLN A 431 -9.13 1.94 -7.84
N THR A 432 -9.99 1.92 -6.83
CA THR A 432 -11.15 1.01 -6.81
C THR A 432 -12.23 1.38 -7.83
N GLY A 433 -12.21 2.61 -8.35
CA GLY A 433 -13.27 3.13 -9.21
C GLY A 433 -14.58 3.40 -8.46
N VAL A 434 -15.60 3.81 -9.22
CA VAL A 434 -16.93 4.12 -8.68
C VAL A 434 -17.69 2.84 -8.30
N GLU A 435 -17.50 1.77 -9.07
CA GLU A 435 -18.22 0.50 -8.88
C GLU A 435 -17.92 -0.17 -7.53
N LEU A 436 -16.68 -0.02 -7.03
CA LEU A 436 -16.24 -0.60 -5.77
C LEU A 436 -16.17 0.42 -4.63
N GLN A 437 -16.82 1.59 -4.78
CA GLN A 437 -16.87 2.61 -3.73
C GLN A 437 -17.47 2.07 -2.42
N ASP A 438 -18.46 1.18 -2.51
CA ASP A 438 -19.07 0.53 -1.35
C ASP A 438 -18.07 -0.35 -0.56
N LEU A 439 -17.03 -0.88 -1.20
CA LEU A 439 -15.96 -1.62 -0.51
C LEU A 439 -15.16 -0.69 0.39
N VAL A 440 -14.80 0.49 -0.13
CA VAL A 440 -14.04 1.52 0.59
C VAL A 440 -14.89 2.15 1.70
N GLY A 441 -16.18 2.42 1.44
CA GLY A 441 -17.11 2.90 2.46
C GLY A 441 -17.26 1.91 3.63
N ARG A 442 -17.35 0.62 3.34
CA ARG A 442 -17.32 -0.44 4.38
C ARG A 442 -16.01 -0.47 5.13
N LEU A 443 -14.85 -0.37 4.46
CA LEU A 443 -13.55 -0.29 5.12
C LEU A 443 -13.50 0.83 6.16
N PHE A 444 -13.91 2.05 5.81
CA PHE A 444 -13.90 3.16 6.77
C PHE A 444 -14.86 2.96 7.94
N LYS A 445 -16.02 2.33 7.71
CA LYS A 445 -16.93 1.95 8.79
C LYS A 445 -16.25 1.00 9.79
N GLU A 446 -15.57 -0.02 9.27
CA GLU A 446 -14.84 -0.99 10.09
C GLU A 446 -13.67 -0.33 10.85
N VAL A 447 -12.97 0.62 10.23
CA VAL A 447 -11.93 1.44 10.89
C VAL A 447 -12.51 2.21 12.07
N VAL A 448 -13.64 2.90 11.89
CA VAL A 448 -14.28 3.66 12.98
C VAL A 448 -14.70 2.72 14.13
N GLU A 449 -15.25 1.54 13.81
CA GLU A 449 -15.66 0.55 14.81
C GLU A 449 -14.48 -0.05 15.60
N VAL A 450 -13.36 -0.35 14.94
CA VAL A 450 -12.21 -1.03 15.58
C VAL A 450 -11.21 -0.07 16.24
N SER A 451 -11.07 1.15 15.72
CA SER A 451 -10.04 2.10 16.19
C SER A 451 -10.62 3.31 16.93
N VAL A 452 -11.59 4.02 16.35
CA VAL A 452 -12.09 5.30 16.88
C VAL A 452 -13.05 5.09 18.04
N LYS A 453 -14.07 4.24 17.85
CA LYS A 453 -15.11 3.99 18.84
C LYS A 453 -14.57 3.46 20.16
N PRO A 454 -13.65 2.47 20.19
CA PRO A 454 -13.11 1.96 21.45
C PRO A 454 -12.27 3.00 22.19
N PHE A 455 -11.57 3.89 21.46
CA PHE A 455 -10.74 4.93 22.05
C PHE A 455 -11.56 5.99 22.80
N PHE A 456 -12.64 6.50 22.19
CA PHE A 456 -13.40 7.62 22.78
C PHE A 456 -14.60 7.22 23.64
N LEU A 457 -15.29 6.14 23.27
CA LEU A 457 -16.55 5.80 23.92
C LEU A 457 -16.40 4.73 25.00
N GLY A 458 -15.28 4.00 24.97
CA GLY A 458 -15.15 2.75 25.71
C GLY A 458 -16.21 1.73 25.29
N VAL A 459 -16.02 0.47 25.65
CA VAL A 459 -17.10 -0.51 25.56
C VAL A 459 -18.07 -0.18 26.71
N GLY A 460 -19.33 0.13 26.41
CA GLY A 460 -20.28 0.57 27.42
C GLY A 460 -20.38 -0.41 28.61
N GLY A 461 -20.19 0.10 29.83
CA GLY A 461 -20.44 -0.60 31.10
C GLY A 461 -19.22 -0.65 32.01
N ASP A 462 -19.45 -0.51 33.33
CA ASP A 462 -18.50 -0.54 34.45
C ASP A 462 -17.72 -1.87 34.62
N SER A 463 -17.18 -2.45 33.55
CA SER A 463 -16.31 -3.63 33.61
C SER A 463 -14.91 -3.24 33.19
N LYS A 464 -14.01 -3.16 34.17
CA LYS A 464 -12.54 -3.21 34.00
C LYS A 464 -12.09 -4.59 33.50
N GLU A 465 -12.72 -5.11 32.45
CA GLU A 465 -12.20 -6.23 31.69
C GLU A 465 -11.66 -5.67 30.37
N LYS A 466 -10.37 -5.89 30.12
CA LYS A 466 -9.76 -5.66 28.80
C LYS A 466 -10.47 -6.56 27.81
N VAL A 467 -11.53 -6.07 27.18
CA VAL A 467 -12.18 -6.79 26.08
C VAL A 467 -11.25 -6.68 24.88
N GLU A 468 -10.65 -7.82 24.51
CA GLU A 468 -9.91 -7.98 23.26
C GLU A 468 -10.85 -7.62 22.10
N VAL A 469 -10.60 -6.49 21.43
CA VAL A 469 -11.30 -6.18 20.17
C VAL A 469 -10.74 -7.13 19.12
N ALA A 470 -11.35 -8.32 19.03
CA ALA A 470 -10.95 -9.45 18.18
C ALA A 470 -11.07 -9.17 16.66
N GLY A 471 -11.44 -7.94 16.28
CA GLY A 471 -11.72 -7.54 14.91
C GLY A 471 -13.21 -7.60 14.59
N THR A 472 -13.54 -7.64 13.30
CA THR A 472 -14.91 -7.77 12.79
C THR A 472 -14.97 -8.89 11.76
N GLU A 473 -16.15 -9.15 11.18
CA GLU A 473 -16.29 -10.17 10.12
C GLU A 473 -15.37 -9.88 8.93
N ASN A 474 -15.13 -8.60 8.63
CA ASN A 474 -14.29 -8.18 7.53
C ASN A 474 -12.87 -7.78 7.95
N LEU A 475 -12.64 -7.32 9.18
CA LEU A 475 -11.30 -7.01 9.70
C LEU A 475 -10.81 -8.14 10.60
N LYS A 476 -9.97 -9.03 10.07
CA LYS A 476 -9.37 -10.12 10.84
C LYS A 476 -8.15 -9.60 11.59
N CYS A 477 -8.13 -9.70 12.93
CA CYS A 477 -6.92 -9.46 13.71
C CYS A 477 -5.88 -10.55 13.39
N VAL A 478 -4.69 -10.14 12.95
CA VAL A 478 -3.58 -11.05 12.59
C VAL A 478 -2.37 -10.90 13.51
N LEU A 479 -2.24 -9.76 14.19
CA LEU A 479 -1.18 -9.50 15.16
C LEU A 479 -1.75 -8.69 16.33
N ASP A 480 -1.46 -9.12 17.55
CA ASP A 480 -1.78 -8.39 18.78
C ASP A 480 -0.59 -8.58 19.74
N ILE A 481 0.34 -7.61 19.75
CA ILE A 481 1.57 -7.72 20.55
C ILE A 481 1.73 -6.58 21.54
N ASP A 482 2.29 -6.87 22.71
CA ASP A 482 2.59 -5.84 23.71
C ASP A 482 4.06 -5.47 23.62
N LEU A 483 4.32 -4.26 23.13
CA LEU A 483 5.66 -3.68 23.00
C LEU A 483 6.10 -2.94 24.27
N GLY A 484 5.37 -3.11 25.39
CA GLY A 484 5.61 -2.38 26.64
C GLY A 484 5.13 -0.93 26.57
N ARG A 485 4.18 -0.63 25.67
CA ARG A 485 3.70 0.72 25.36
C ARG A 485 2.18 0.89 25.52
N ARG A 486 1.46 -0.11 26.02
CA ARG A 486 -0.01 -0.10 26.10
C ARG A 486 -0.58 0.80 27.19
#